data_AF-A0A1I7WIX2-F1
#
_entry.id   AF-A0A1I7WIX2-F1
#
_cell.length_a   1.000
_cell.length_b   1.000
_cell.length_c   1.000
_cell.angle_alpha   90.00
_cell.angle_beta   90.00
_cell.angle_gamma   90.00
#
_symmetry.space_group_name_H-M   'P 1'
#
loop_
_entity.id
_entity.type
_entity.pdbx_description
1 polymer ?
#
loop_
_entity_poly.entity_id
_entity_poly.type
_entity_poly.pdbx_seq_one_letter_code
_entity_poly.pdbx_strand_id
1 'polypeptide(L)'
;MTDNEVVFESGERVPLQGLPAAFMPFFRMVLERATQFKNLVDWEQQSYCALLAMQFFSGNTGMQILIYENSNPLDLASKASADHVQSKIVNALKDHCSAAQPSKLSKIVEQVYAFDCFHGLGAEVIEYCLNHRFNLSQQLIAVSDVSRAPLRSGDAIPPLTHQSSGHFPLSHVY
;
A
#
# COMPACT_ATOMS: atom_id res chain seq x y z
N MET A 1 -3.31 15.79 20.94
CA MET A 1 -3.43 15.94 19.47
C MET A 1 -4.57 15.03 19.04
N THR A 2 -5.40 15.46 18.10
CA THR A 2 -6.62 14.78 17.65
C THR A 2 -6.27 13.52 16.87
N ASP A 3 -6.07 12.39 17.57
CA ASP A 3 -5.70 11.08 17.01
C ASP A 3 -6.79 10.43 16.11
N ASN A 4 -7.80 11.21 15.71
CA ASN A 4 -8.96 10.73 14.96
C ASN A 4 -9.26 11.60 13.72
N GLU A 5 -8.26 12.31 13.22
CA GLU A 5 -8.34 13.14 12.01
C GLU A 5 -7.43 12.58 10.92
N VAL A 6 -7.98 12.42 9.71
CA VAL A 6 -7.22 12.09 8.51
C VAL A 6 -6.65 13.38 7.94
N VAL A 7 -5.35 13.37 7.63
CA VAL A 7 -4.66 14.47 6.97
C VAL A 7 -4.39 14.09 5.52
N PHE A 8 -4.89 14.90 4.58
CA PHE A 8 -4.68 14.71 3.16
C PHE A 8 -3.42 15.43 2.67
N GLU A 9 -2.93 15.08 1.48
CA GLU A 9 -1.76 15.72 0.86
C GLU A 9 -1.94 17.23 0.69
N SER A 10 -3.17 17.69 0.45
CA SER A 10 -3.55 19.11 0.40
C SER A 10 -3.34 19.86 1.73
N GLY A 11 -3.07 19.14 2.82
CA GLY A 11 -3.00 19.66 4.18
C GLY A 11 -4.36 19.75 4.87
N GLU A 12 -5.44 19.43 4.17
CA GLU A 12 -6.79 19.37 4.74
C GLU A 12 -6.86 18.28 5.82
N ARG A 13 -7.61 18.61 6.89
CA ARG A 13 -7.81 17.73 8.03
C ARG A 13 -9.28 17.45 8.17
N VAL A 14 -9.64 16.17 8.11
CA VAL A 14 -11.03 15.74 8.21
C VAL A 14 -11.16 14.77 9.38
N PRO A 15 -12.00 15.06 10.39
CA PRO A 15 -12.33 14.10 11.42
C PRO A 15 -12.87 12.82 10.81
N LEU A 16 -12.54 11.66 11.37
CA LEU A 16 -12.98 10.37 10.84
C LEU A 16 -14.51 10.34 10.64
N GLN A 17 -15.28 10.84 11.62
CA GLN A 17 -16.75 10.93 11.52
C GLN A 17 -17.28 11.86 10.41
N GLY A 18 -16.44 12.72 9.83
CA GLY A 18 -16.78 13.59 8.71
C GLY A 18 -16.61 12.92 7.34
N LEU A 19 -16.09 11.69 7.29
CA LEU A 19 -15.88 10.95 6.06
C LEU A 19 -17.12 10.13 5.68
N PRO A 20 -17.37 9.88 4.37
CA PRO A 20 -18.48 9.05 3.95
C PRO A 20 -18.39 7.63 4.52
N ALA A 21 -19.53 7.10 4.98
CA ALA A 21 -19.60 5.81 5.67
C ALA A 21 -18.97 4.64 4.87
N ALA A 22 -19.06 4.68 3.54
CA ALA A 22 -18.48 3.67 2.66
C ALA A 22 -16.94 3.59 2.74
N PHE A 23 -16.25 4.70 3.02
CA PHE A 23 -14.78 4.77 3.07
C PHE A 23 -14.23 4.72 4.50
N MET A 24 -15.10 4.76 5.52
CA MET A 24 -14.72 4.72 6.93
C MET A 24 -13.80 3.54 7.30
N PRO A 25 -14.04 2.30 6.84
CA PRO A 25 -13.16 1.18 7.17
C PRO A 25 -11.71 1.40 6.69
N PHE A 26 -11.55 1.91 5.46
CA PHE A 26 -10.23 2.23 4.89
C PHE A 26 -9.51 3.29 5.72
N PHE A 27 -10.16 4.43 5.95
CA PHE A 27 -9.54 5.54 6.68
C PHE A 27 -9.26 5.23 8.16
N ARG A 28 -10.09 4.40 8.80
CA ARG A 28 -9.80 3.91 10.16
C ARG A 28 -8.50 3.11 10.17
N MET A 29 -8.33 2.18 9.23
CA MET A 29 -7.09 1.41 9.15
C MET A 29 -5.87 2.30 8.85
N VAL A 30 -6.03 3.30 7.97
CA VAL A 30 -4.97 4.30 7.73
C VAL A 30 -4.54 4.98 9.03
N LEU A 31 -5.48 5.43 9.86
CA LEU A 31 -5.19 6.09 11.14
C LEU A 31 -4.50 5.17 12.15
N GLU A 32 -5.00 3.95 12.30
CA GLU A 32 -4.42 2.94 13.20
C GLU A 32 -2.97 2.66 12.83
N ARG A 33 -2.70 2.46 11.54
CA ARG A 33 -1.37 2.19 11.00
C ARG A 33 -0.47 3.42 11.03
N ALA A 34 -0.98 4.62 10.74
CA ALA A 34 -0.20 5.85 10.84
C ALA A 34 0.33 6.07 12.27
N THR A 35 -0.50 5.75 13.27
CA THR A 35 -0.10 5.82 14.68
C THR A 35 0.99 4.81 15.02
N GLN A 36 0.83 3.55 14.60
CA GLN A 36 1.86 2.51 14.78
C GLN A 36 3.17 2.90 14.07
N PHE A 37 3.06 3.38 12.83
CA PHE A 37 4.17 3.79 11.99
C PHE A 37 4.97 4.91 12.66
N LYS A 38 4.28 5.98 13.10
CA LYS A 38 4.92 7.13 13.76
C LYS A 38 5.75 6.74 14.98
N ASN A 39 5.31 5.74 15.73
CA ASN A 39 5.96 5.31 16.98
C ASN A 39 7.02 4.22 16.77
N LEU A 40 7.20 3.71 15.55
CA LEU A 40 8.05 2.56 15.27
C LEU A 40 9.55 2.90 15.39
N VAL A 41 9.95 3.99 14.76
CA VAL A 41 11.31 4.54 14.70
C VAL A 41 11.23 6.06 14.65
N ASP A 42 12.34 6.73 14.93
CA ASP A 42 12.47 8.14 14.62
C ASP A 42 12.66 8.32 13.09
N TRP A 43 11.61 8.83 12.44
CA TRP A 43 11.53 8.98 10.99
C TRP A 43 12.28 10.21 10.52
N GLU A 44 13.59 10.04 10.37
CA GLU A 44 14.43 10.99 9.65
C GLU A 44 14.14 10.93 8.16
N GLN A 45 14.38 12.04 7.46
CA GLN A 45 14.13 12.16 6.02
C GLN A 45 14.80 11.02 5.23
N GLN A 46 16.03 10.65 5.56
CA GLN A 46 16.78 9.59 4.90
C GLN A 46 16.10 8.22 5.04
N SER A 47 15.63 7.91 6.25
CA SER A 47 14.95 6.65 6.56
C SER A 47 13.59 6.55 5.86
N TYR A 48 12.85 7.66 5.84
CA TYR A 48 11.56 7.74 5.18
C TYR A 48 11.70 7.66 3.64
N CYS A 49 12.63 8.40 3.05
CA CYS A 49 12.90 8.31 1.61
C CYS A 49 13.36 6.91 1.18
N ALA A 50 14.22 6.26 1.98
CA ALA A 50 14.64 4.89 1.72
C ALA A 50 13.46 3.90 1.74
N LEU A 51 12.53 4.04 2.71
CA LEU A 51 11.31 3.24 2.75
C LEU A 51 10.47 3.43 1.49
N LEU A 52 10.18 4.67 1.08
CA LEU A 52 9.41 4.94 -0.13
C LEU A 52 10.05 4.32 -1.38
N ALA A 53 11.38 4.44 -1.50
CA ALA A 53 12.09 3.86 -2.62
C ALA A 53 12.07 2.32 -2.60
N MET A 54 12.26 1.69 -1.44
CA MET A 54 12.10 0.24 -1.30
C MET A 54 10.68 -0.20 -1.65
N GLN A 55 9.68 0.61 -1.32
CA GLN A 55 8.28 0.32 -1.61
C GLN A 55 7.95 0.40 -3.09
N PHE A 56 8.56 1.36 -3.77
CA PHE A 56 8.51 1.50 -5.21
C PHE A 56 9.17 0.32 -5.93
N PHE A 57 10.38 -0.08 -5.55
CA PHE A 57 11.10 -1.17 -6.23
C PHE A 57 10.50 -2.56 -5.95
N SER A 58 9.91 -2.75 -4.77
CA SER A 58 9.28 -4.03 -4.42
C SER A 58 7.99 -4.34 -5.18
N GLY A 59 7.25 -3.32 -5.62
CA GLY A 59 6.03 -3.52 -6.40
C GLY A 59 6.26 -3.85 -7.87
N ASN A 60 7.48 -3.68 -8.40
CA ASN A 60 7.71 -3.49 -9.84
C ASN A 60 8.70 -4.46 -10.50
N THR A 61 9.04 -5.59 -9.85
CA THR A 61 10.11 -6.48 -10.34
C THR A 61 9.66 -7.86 -10.85
N GLY A 62 8.36 -8.17 -10.89
CA GLY A 62 7.91 -9.57 -11.03
C GLY A 62 6.99 -9.93 -12.20
N MET A 63 5.87 -9.22 -12.43
CA MET A 63 4.75 -9.80 -13.20
C MET A 63 4.07 -8.89 -14.22
N GLN A 64 4.65 -7.75 -14.58
CA GLN A 64 4.03 -6.86 -15.58
C GLN A 64 4.64 -6.94 -16.99
N ILE A 65 5.62 -7.84 -17.18
CA ILE A 65 6.28 -8.07 -18.47
C ILE A 65 5.53 -9.07 -19.36
N LEU A 66 4.56 -9.84 -18.84
CA LEU A 66 3.97 -10.98 -19.59
C LEU A 66 2.51 -10.86 -20.00
N ILE A 67 1.79 -9.76 -19.67
CA ILE A 67 0.34 -9.67 -19.95
C ILE A 67 -0.01 -8.50 -20.89
N TYR A 68 0.80 -7.45 -20.95
CA TYR A 68 0.71 -6.42 -21.97
C TYR A 68 2.12 -6.05 -22.43
N GLU A 69 2.39 -6.12 -23.74
CA GLU A 69 3.70 -5.87 -24.36
C GLU A 69 4.28 -4.45 -24.14
N ASN A 70 3.67 -3.62 -23.27
CA ASN A 70 4.06 -2.23 -23.03
C ASN A 70 3.81 -1.73 -21.60
N SER A 71 3.60 -2.61 -20.61
CA SER A 71 3.32 -2.18 -19.24
C SER A 71 4.46 -2.52 -18.29
N ASN A 72 5.64 -1.97 -18.54
CA ASN A 72 6.50 -1.61 -17.42
C ASN A 72 5.91 -0.30 -16.87
N PRO A 73 5.25 -0.28 -15.72
CA PRO A 73 4.54 0.90 -15.21
C PRO A 73 5.52 2.05 -14.92
N LEU A 74 6.82 1.75 -14.92
CA LEU A 74 7.91 2.69 -14.71
C LEU A 74 8.84 2.83 -15.92
N ASP A 75 8.59 2.09 -17.01
CA ASP A 75 9.48 2.02 -18.17
C ASP A 75 10.96 1.81 -17.80
N LEU A 76 11.20 1.07 -16.71
CA LEU A 76 12.56 0.70 -16.29
C LEU A 76 13.19 -0.20 -17.35
N ALA A 77 14.05 0.39 -18.18
CA ALA A 77 14.71 -0.26 -19.31
C ALA A 77 15.45 -1.57 -18.96
N SER A 78 15.76 -1.82 -17.68
CA SER A 78 16.44 -3.04 -17.23
C SER A 78 16.10 -3.40 -15.79
N LYS A 79 15.62 -4.62 -15.57
CA LYS A 79 15.47 -5.23 -14.24
C LYS A 79 16.79 -5.25 -13.47
N ALA A 80 17.91 -5.51 -14.15
CA ALA A 80 19.22 -5.51 -13.52
C ALA A 80 19.62 -4.12 -13.00
N SER A 81 19.24 -3.05 -13.71
CA SER A 81 19.47 -1.68 -13.25
C SER A 81 18.59 -1.34 -12.05
N ALA A 82 17.33 -1.80 -12.03
CA ALA A 82 16.44 -1.64 -10.88
C ALA A 82 16.98 -2.38 -9.63
N ASP A 83 17.38 -3.64 -9.80
CA ASP A 83 17.98 -4.46 -8.74
C ASP A 83 19.26 -3.80 -8.19
N HIS A 84 20.09 -3.20 -9.07
CA HIS A 84 21.30 -2.47 -8.69
C HIS A 84 21.00 -1.21 -7.85
N VAL A 85 20.02 -0.41 -8.27
CA VAL A 85 19.59 0.79 -7.52
C VAL A 85 19.00 0.40 -6.17
N GLN A 86 18.13 -0.62 -6.14
CA GLN A 86 17.56 -1.14 -4.90
C GLN A 86 18.65 -1.61 -3.93
N SER A 87 19.64 -2.36 -4.41
CA SER A 87 20.79 -2.82 -3.60
C SER A 87 21.58 -1.64 -3.00
N LYS A 88 21.86 -0.60 -3.79
CA LYS A 88 22.52 0.62 -3.30
C LYS A 88 21.73 1.31 -2.20
N ILE A 89 20.41 1.44 -2.36
CA ILE A 89 19.53 2.07 -1.35
C ILE A 89 19.53 1.26 -0.06
N VAL A 90 19.40 -0.07 -0.16
CA VAL A 90 19.41 -0.97 1.02
C VAL A 90 20.75 -0.87 1.76
N ASN A 91 21.87 -0.80 1.05
CA ASN A 91 23.19 -0.67 1.68
C ASN A 91 23.38 0.71 2.33
N ALA A 92 22.98 1.79 1.67
CA ALA A 92 23.00 3.12 2.28
C ALA A 92 22.13 3.20 3.54
N LEU A 93 20.96 2.54 3.54
CA LEU A 93 20.10 2.46 4.71
C LEU A 93 20.73 1.63 5.84
N LYS A 94 21.42 0.53 5.52
CA LYS A 94 22.18 -0.27 6.50
C LYS A 94 23.24 0.57 7.17
N ASP A 95 24.04 1.30 6.38
CA ASP A 95 25.10 2.16 6.89
C ASP A 95 24.52 3.25 7.80
N HIS A 96 23.46 3.93 7.36
CA HIS A 96 22.74 4.94 8.14
C HIS A 96 22.19 4.38 9.47
N CYS A 97 21.54 3.22 9.43
CA CYS A 97 20.95 2.60 10.62
C CYS A 97 21.99 2.05 11.59
N SER A 98 23.10 1.50 11.07
CA SER A 98 24.16 0.91 11.88
C SER A 98 24.86 1.92 12.79
N ALA A 99 24.89 3.19 12.39
CA ALA A 99 25.41 4.29 13.19
C ALA A 99 24.46 4.76 14.29
N ALA A 100 23.14 4.61 14.10
CA ALA A 100 22.12 5.24 14.93
C ALA A 100 21.48 4.28 15.96
N GLN A 101 20.97 3.10 15.53
CA GLN A 101 20.34 2.10 16.42
C GLN A 101 20.29 0.69 15.79
N PRO A 102 20.66 -0.38 16.51
CA PRO A 102 20.79 -1.74 15.96
C PRO A 102 19.48 -2.42 15.51
N SER A 103 18.30 -1.89 15.88
CA SER A 103 16.98 -2.42 15.47
C SER A 103 16.21 -1.55 14.49
N LYS A 104 16.73 -0.36 14.13
CA LYS A 104 16.03 0.58 13.25
C LYS A 104 15.84 0.00 11.86
N LEU A 105 16.88 -0.64 11.32
CA LEU A 105 16.86 -1.24 10.00
C LEU A 105 15.78 -2.32 9.87
N SER A 106 15.73 -3.28 10.80
CA SER A 106 14.77 -4.38 10.72
C SER A 106 13.33 -3.87 10.81
N LYS A 107 13.08 -2.92 11.70
CA LYS A 107 11.77 -2.26 11.84
C LYS A 107 11.34 -1.56 10.54
N ILE A 108 12.24 -0.81 9.89
CA ILE A 108 11.93 -0.13 8.62
C ILE A 108 11.64 -1.16 7.52
N VAL A 109 12.48 -2.19 7.40
CA VAL A 109 12.31 -3.25 6.40
C VAL A 109 10.98 -4.00 6.60
N GLU A 110 10.56 -4.25 7.84
CA GLU A 110 9.26 -4.85 8.14
C GLU A 110 8.08 -4.01 7.63
N GLN A 111 8.21 -2.68 7.58
CA GLN A 111 7.14 -1.82 7.08
C GLN A 111 6.87 -2.02 5.58
N VAL A 112 7.91 -2.32 4.79
CA VAL A 112 7.76 -2.61 3.35
C VAL A 112 6.66 -3.67 3.11
N TYR A 113 6.62 -4.70 3.97
CA TYR A 113 5.60 -5.75 3.95
C TYR A 113 4.29 -5.35 4.62
N ALA A 114 4.35 -4.61 5.73
CA ALA A 114 3.14 -4.16 6.44
C ALA A 114 2.20 -3.35 5.53
N PHE A 115 2.75 -2.72 4.49
CA PHE A 115 1.99 -1.95 3.51
C PHE A 115 1.25 -2.78 2.45
N ASP A 116 1.43 -4.10 2.39
CA ASP A 116 0.70 -4.95 1.42
C ASP A 116 -0.81 -4.99 1.72
N CYS A 117 -1.21 -4.95 2.99
CA CYS A 117 -2.63 -4.90 3.36
C CYS A 117 -3.35 -3.64 2.85
N PHE A 118 -2.63 -2.53 2.66
CA PHE A 118 -3.19 -1.31 2.09
C PHE A 118 -3.45 -1.41 0.59
N HIS A 119 -2.70 -2.25 -0.13
CA HIS A 119 -2.95 -2.46 -1.55
C HIS A 119 -4.30 -3.16 -1.76
N GLY A 120 -4.57 -4.21 -0.98
CA GLY A 120 -5.87 -4.92 -1.03
C GLY A 120 -7.03 -3.99 -0.71
N LEU A 121 -6.96 -3.26 0.41
CA LEU A 121 -8.02 -2.33 0.79
C LEU A 121 -8.16 -1.13 -0.16
N GLY A 122 -7.06 -0.66 -0.74
CA GLY A 122 -7.09 0.37 -1.77
C GLY A 122 -7.79 -0.12 -3.05
N ALA A 123 -7.51 -1.36 -3.47
CA ALA A 123 -8.18 -1.99 -4.61
C ALA A 123 -9.70 -2.15 -4.36
N GLU A 124 -10.11 -2.59 -3.16
CA GLU A 124 -11.53 -2.68 -2.78
C GLU A 124 -12.22 -1.31 -2.83
N VAL A 125 -11.55 -0.24 -2.40
CA VAL A 125 -12.08 1.14 -2.48
C VAL A 125 -12.22 1.60 -3.93
N ILE A 126 -11.25 1.28 -4.80
CA ILE A 126 -11.33 1.58 -6.23
C ILE A 126 -12.48 0.82 -6.88
N GLU A 127 -12.61 -0.49 -6.60
CA GLU A 127 -13.69 -1.32 -7.11
C GLU A 127 -15.07 -0.80 -6.65
N TYR A 128 -15.20 -0.42 -5.37
CA TYR A 128 -16.40 0.21 -4.85
C TYR A 128 -16.75 1.47 -5.66
N CYS A 129 -15.77 2.34 -5.91
CA CYS A 129 -15.96 3.55 -6.68
C CYS A 129 -16.43 3.27 -8.12
N LEU A 130 -15.84 2.27 -8.78
CA LEU A 130 -16.23 1.86 -10.13
C LEU A 130 -17.66 1.31 -10.18
N ASN A 131 -18.02 0.44 -9.23
CA ASN A 131 -19.37 -0.14 -9.12
C ASN A 131 -20.45 0.92 -8.88
N HIS A 132 -20.10 2.02 -8.20
CA HIS A 132 -21.00 3.14 -7.90
C HIS A 132 -20.88 4.29 -8.91
N ARG A 133 -20.16 4.10 -10.03
CA ARG A 133 -20.00 5.06 -11.14
C ARG A 133 -19.35 6.39 -10.72
N PHE A 134 -18.44 6.35 -9.76
CA PHE A 134 -17.57 7.50 -9.50
C PHE A 134 -16.58 7.65 -10.66
N ASN A 135 -16.34 8.88 -11.10
CA ASN A 135 -15.35 9.17 -12.13
C ASN A 135 -13.95 9.10 -11.53
N LEU A 136 -13.22 8.03 -11.83
CA LEU A 136 -11.81 7.87 -11.48
C LEU A 136 -10.91 8.20 -12.67
N SER A 137 -9.69 8.65 -12.40
CA SER A 137 -8.69 8.85 -13.45
C SER A 137 -8.23 7.49 -14.01
N GLN A 138 -7.86 7.45 -15.29
CA GLN A 138 -7.36 6.22 -15.92
C GLN A 138 -6.10 5.69 -15.21
N GLN A 139 -5.27 6.57 -14.66
CA GLN A 139 -4.10 6.18 -13.89
C GLN A 139 -4.49 5.43 -12.61
N LEU A 140 -5.54 5.87 -11.90
CA LEU A 140 -5.96 5.23 -10.66
C LEU A 140 -6.60 3.86 -10.93
N ILE A 141 -7.34 3.73 -12.03
CA ILE A 141 -7.91 2.46 -12.49
C ILE A 141 -6.79 1.48 -12.87
N ALA A 142 -5.79 1.95 -13.63
CA ALA A 142 -4.66 1.10 -14.01
C ALA A 142 -3.89 0.54 -12.80
N VAL A 143 -3.85 1.28 -11.68
CA VAL A 143 -3.17 0.85 -10.45
C VAL A 143 -3.90 -0.31 -9.75
N SER A 144 -5.23 -0.44 -9.86
CA SER A 144 -5.94 -1.60 -9.28
C SER A 144 -5.63 -2.91 -10.01
N ASP A 145 -5.16 -2.83 -11.26
CA ASP A 145 -4.78 -4.00 -12.07
C ASP A 145 -3.33 -4.43 -11.87
N VAL A 146 -2.53 -3.64 -11.14
CA VAL A 146 -1.12 -3.97 -10.86
C VAL A 146 -1.03 -4.99 -9.74
N SER A 147 -0.85 -6.26 -10.12
CA SER A 147 -0.62 -7.33 -9.15
C SER A 147 0.77 -7.19 -8.51
N ARG A 148 0.80 -6.92 -7.21
CA ARG A 148 2.06 -6.77 -6.47
C ARG A 148 2.64 -8.15 -6.17
N ALA A 149 3.87 -8.40 -6.61
CA ALA A 149 4.58 -9.62 -6.23
C ALA A 149 4.93 -9.56 -4.73
N PRO A 150 4.56 -10.57 -3.92
CA PRO A 150 5.01 -10.65 -2.53
C PRO A 150 6.54 -10.71 -2.49
N LEU A 151 7.15 -9.85 -1.68
CA LEU A 151 8.61 -9.86 -1.49
C LEU A 151 9.12 -11.12 -0.76
N ARG A 152 8.22 -11.86 -0.08
CA ARG A 152 8.49 -13.17 0.50
C ARG A 152 7.70 -14.23 -0.26
N SER A 153 8.39 -15.26 -0.74
CA SER A 153 7.81 -16.38 -1.51
C SER A 153 6.80 -17.26 -0.72
N GLY A 154 6.34 -16.84 0.46
CA GLY A 154 5.47 -17.62 1.35
C GLY A 154 4.26 -16.89 1.93
N ASP A 155 4.12 -15.57 1.73
CA ASP A 155 3.04 -14.75 2.31
C ASP A 155 2.05 -14.29 1.23
N ALA A 156 1.62 -15.20 0.35
CA ALA A 156 0.43 -14.93 -0.44
C ALA A 156 -0.75 -14.85 0.54
N ILE A 157 -1.14 -13.62 0.92
CA ILE A 157 -2.36 -13.40 1.68
C ILE A 157 -3.49 -13.92 0.79
N PRO A 158 -4.21 -14.99 1.18
CA PRO A 158 -5.34 -15.43 0.40
C PRO A 158 -6.31 -14.26 0.30
N PRO A 159 -6.96 -14.05 -0.86
CA PRO A 159 -8.00 -13.03 -0.96
C PRO A 159 -8.97 -13.25 0.21
N LEU A 160 -9.36 -12.15 0.88
CA LEU A 160 -10.41 -12.16 1.89
C LEU A 160 -11.68 -12.61 1.20
N THR A 161 -11.85 -13.92 1.08
CA THR A 161 -13.10 -14.55 0.69
C THR A 161 -14.05 -14.23 1.82
N HIS A 162 -14.92 -13.26 1.57
CA HIS A 162 -16.17 -13.13 2.30
C HIS A 162 -16.92 -14.45 2.10
N GLN A 163 -16.67 -15.45 2.96
CA GLN A 163 -17.67 -16.44 3.27
C GLN A 163 -18.79 -15.71 4.02
N SER A 164 -19.67 -15.08 3.25
CA SER A 164 -21.03 -14.85 3.65
C SER A 164 -21.89 -15.56 2.63
N SER A 165 -21.94 -16.89 2.78
CA SER A 165 -23.07 -17.71 2.36
C SER A 165 -24.29 -17.26 3.17
N GLY A 166 -24.88 -16.14 2.76
CA GLY A 166 -26.18 -15.67 3.22
C GLY A 166 -27.11 -15.69 2.03
N HIS A 167 -27.82 -16.80 1.85
CA HIS A 167 -29.00 -16.85 0.98
C HIS A 167 -29.89 -15.63 1.26
N PHE A 168 -30.17 -14.83 0.25
CA PHE A 168 -31.38 -14.03 0.21
C PHE A 168 -32.52 -14.96 -0.25
N PRO A 169 -33.49 -15.34 0.60
CA PRO A 169 -34.71 -15.91 0.10
C PRO A 169 -35.57 -14.77 -0.44
N LEU A 170 -35.83 -14.79 -1.75
CA LEU A 170 -36.99 -14.13 -2.34
C LEU A 170 -38.24 -14.79 -1.75
N SER A 171 -38.85 -14.15 -0.75
CA SER A 171 -40.22 -14.44 -0.33
C SER A 171 -41.13 -13.31 -0.79
N HIS A 172 -41.90 -13.58 -1.84
CA HIS A 172 -43.20 -12.96 -2.11
C HIS A 172 -44.08 -12.98 -0.85
N VAL A 173 -44.54 -11.82 -0.39
CA VAL A 173 -45.92 -11.49 0.06
C VAL A 173 -45.91 -9.96 0.28
N TYR A 174 -46.80 -9.07 -0.18
CA TYR A 174 -48.15 -9.09 -0.74
C TYR A 174 -48.22 -8.20 -1.99
#